data_AF-A0A8K0JLQ8-F1
#
_entry.id   AF-A0A8K0JLQ8-F1
#
_cell.length_a   1.000
_cell.length_b   1.000
_cell.length_c   1.000
_cell.angle_alpha   90.00
_cell.angle_beta   90.00
_cell.angle_gamma   90.00
#
_symmetry.space_group_name_H-M   'P 1'
#
loop_
_entity.id
_entity.type
_entity.pdbx_description
1 polymer ?
#
loop_
_entity_poly.entity_id
_entity_poly.type
_entity_poly.pdbx_seq_one_letter_code
_entity_poly.pdbx_strand_id
1 'polypeptide(L)'
;MAPPTSLAQLLEDSSTLQTPSQPRLQALYTFTSNQELTNPAGYEANLRWWSSVLEESLREGLLGRGSDSTTVDRLGFEVDKEALGRAFEWTAGGLTGTGRPKGLASVVDSQLSSTPPNYLPLPSFLSSPYPISQTPSLTSRLITAPLWWGLSKLNPFGASSSPKGVDEEKIWKRLRGVRVVHLGLVEEVAQNLISHLASSPPLTPSAHLLTTSSFLSRYSTMVLPSCSRSGSSKDQEQVGISERDCKILLRYLQRDKKVLVADEKGEVYKIVPLGTDPSDVKVTEADRGTVAIMATLDKLDRQIEGIHEEMISAQTKASTFLKQNQKTIALSYLRSKKQLESVLEKRVGAAEQLRTVLRGIDNAQGDAEIIKAYEMSTSTLRSVLSNPALQRDRVDATMDALADALADQQEIDQAIQSGGQLALAGSSAGVDVDEDDLEKELEGLVQEKKREEDIERQSDAKREEERIVERAREDREIEERLQRLRPAATAGETTSEEAIKGDHTRREVQEEAA
;
A
#
# COMPACT_ATOMS: atom_id res chain seq x y z
N MET A 1 -2.68 7.72 -7.98
CA MET A 1 -2.29 8.59 -9.11
C MET A 1 -0.76 8.56 -9.28
N ALA A 2 -0.25 8.69 -10.51
CA ALA A 2 1.20 8.73 -10.76
C ALA A 2 1.80 10.08 -10.31
N PRO A 3 3.03 10.11 -9.78
CA PRO A 3 3.71 11.36 -9.41
C PRO A 3 3.87 12.28 -10.64
N PRO A 4 3.97 13.62 -10.43
CA PRO A 4 4.20 14.55 -11.52
C PRO A 4 5.45 14.15 -12.30
N THR A 5 5.42 14.43 -13.60
CA THR A 5 6.46 14.00 -14.54
C THR A 5 7.37 15.15 -14.97
N SER A 6 6.98 16.39 -14.68
CA SER A 6 7.72 17.61 -15.01
C SER A 6 7.45 18.73 -14.02
N LEU A 7 8.34 19.73 -14.00
CA LEU A 7 8.15 20.97 -13.24
C LEU A 7 6.88 21.73 -13.65
N ALA A 8 6.51 21.72 -14.93
CA ALA A 8 5.31 22.40 -15.40
C ALA A 8 4.05 21.82 -14.74
N GLN A 9 3.95 20.49 -14.73
CA GLN A 9 2.87 19.77 -14.06
C GLN A 9 2.87 20.06 -12.55
N LEU A 10 4.05 20.07 -11.91
CA LEU A 10 4.18 20.39 -10.48
C LEU A 10 3.68 21.81 -10.15
N LEU A 11 3.99 22.80 -10.99
CA LEU A 11 3.57 24.19 -10.80
C LEU A 11 2.07 24.39 -11.06
N GLU A 12 1.46 23.59 -11.94
CA GLU A 12 0.01 23.61 -12.18
C GLU A 12 -0.77 22.96 -11.02
N ASP A 13 -0.22 21.90 -10.44
CA ASP A 13 -0.88 21.11 -9.39
C ASP A 13 -0.64 21.66 -7.98
N SER A 14 0.49 22.31 -7.72
CA SER A 14 0.84 22.81 -6.40
C SER A 14 0.08 24.07 -6.01
N SER A 15 -0.47 24.08 -4.79
CA SER A 15 -1.07 25.27 -4.18
C SER A 15 -0.06 26.12 -3.42
N THR A 16 1.15 25.60 -3.19
CA THR A 16 2.21 26.25 -2.41
C THR A 16 3.19 27.01 -3.29
N LEU A 17 3.47 26.52 -4.50
CA LEU A 17 4.38 27.14 -5.45
C LEU A 17 3.68 28.19 -6.31
N GLN A 18 4.28 29.38 -6.39
CA GLN A 18 3.83 30.42 -7.32
C GLN A 18 4.49 30.24 -8.69
N THR A 19 3.66 30.22 -9.74
CA THR A 19 4.14 30.16 -11.14
C THR A 19 4.84 31.47 -11.52
N PRO A 20 6.16 31.45 -11.81
CA PRO A 20 6.90 32.65 -12.17
C PRO A 20 6.56 33.12 -13.59
N SER A 21 6.72 34.42 -13.85
CA SER A 21 6.66 34.96 -15.21
C SER A 21 7.78 34.38 -16.09
N GLN A 22 7.60 34.34 -17.41
CA GLN A 22 8.59 33.79 -18.33
C GLN A 22 9.99 34.43 -18.20
N PRO A 23 10.15 35.77 -18.08
CA PRO A 23 11.47 36.38 -17.84
C PRO A 23 12.06 35.98 -16.48
N ARG A 24 11.22 35.85 -15.45
CA ARG A 24 11.65 35.42 -14.12
C ARG A 24 12.15 33.98 -14.15
N LEU A 25 11.48 33.11 -14.89
CA LEU A 25 11.87 31.71 -15.06
C LEU A 25 13.21 31.59 -15.79
N GLN A 26 13.44 32.37 -16.84
CA GLN A 26 14.77 32.44 -17.50
C GLN A 26 15.88 32.87 -16.54
N ALA A 27 15.62 33.87 -15.68
CA ALA A 27 16.57 34.28 -14.65
C ALA A 27 16.85 33.17 -13.62
N LEU A 28 15.81 32.42 -13.22
CA LEU A 28 15.92 31.28 -12.30
C LEU A 28 16.73 30.11 -12.88
N TYR A 29 16.77 29.92 -14.19
CA TYR A 29 17.58 28.85 -14.80
C TYR A 29 19.03 29.25 -15.05
N THR A 30 19.31 30.55 -15.16
CA THR A 30 20.62 31.09 -15.54
C THR A 30 21.46 31.62 -14.38
N PHE A 31 20.88 31.73 -13.18
CA PHE A 31 21.61 32.21 -12.00
C PHE A 31 22.78 31.30 -11.61
N THR A 32 23.79 31.89 -10.96
CA THR A 32 25.01 31.22 -10.50
C THR A 32 25.46 31.83 -9.17
N SER A 33 26.32 31.10 -8.44
CA SER A 33 27.01 31.57 -7.23
C SER A 33 27.64 32.97 -7.34
N ASN A 34 28.11 33.39 -8.52
CA ASN A 34 28.68 34.73 -8.72
C ASN A 34 27.71 35.88 -8.38
N GLN A 35 26.40 35.62 -8.47
CA GLN A 35 25.39 36.61 -8.09
C GLN A 35 25.40 36.93 -6.60
N GLU A 36 25.97 36.07 -5.75
CA GLU A 36 26.15 36.36 -4.32
C GLU A 36 26.94 37.66 -4.09
N LEU A 37 27.90 37.97 -4.97
CA LEU A 37 28.72 39.18 -4.88
C LEU A 37 28.06 40.39 -5.55
N THR A 38 27.38 40.18 -6.67
CA THR A 38 26.85 41.28 -7.49
C THR A 38 25.42 41.68 -7.12
N ASN A 39 24.61 40.74 -6.64
CA ASN A 39 23.22 40.92 -6.22
C ASN A 39 22.83 39.91 -5.12
N PRO A 40 23.27 40.13 -3.87
CA PRO A 40 23.05 39.20 -2.76
C PRO A 40 21.56 38.90 -2.54
N ALA A 41 20.71 39.92 -2.55
CA ALA A 41 19.27 39.76 -2.32
C ALA A 41 18.59 38.94 -3.43
N GLY A 42 18.95 39.18 -4.69
CA GLY A 42 18.44 38.40 -5.82
C GLY A 42 18.92 36.96 -5.80
N TYR A 43 20.19 36.72 -5.43
CA TYR A 43 20.74 35.38 -5.25
C TYR A 43 19.98 34.60 -4.15
N GLU A 44 19.78 35.22 -2.99
CA GLU A 44 19.05 34.62 -1.88
C GLU A 44 17.58 34.33 -2.23
N ALA A 45 16.92 35.22 -2.97
CA ALA A 45 15.56 34.99 -3.48
C ALA A 45 15.50 33.80 -4.47
N ASN A 46 16.53 33.61 -5.30
CA ASN A 46 16.64 32.45 -6.20
C ASN A 46 16.85 31.16 -5.40
N LEU A 47 17.72 31.19 -4.38
CA LEU A 47 17.96 30.04 -3.51
C LEU A 47 16.67 29.59 -2.82
N ARG A 48 15.91 30.52 -2.25
CA ARG A 48 14.64 30.23 -1.57
C ARG A 48 13.59 29.62 -2.51
N TRP A 49 13.43 30.20 -3.70
CA TRP A 49 12.46 29.67 -4.67
C TRP A 49 12.83 28.25 -5.09
N TRP A 50 14.09 28.01 -5.45
CA TRP A 50 14.54 26.66 -5.83
C TRP A 50 14.52 25.67 -4.67
N SER A 51 14.75 26.10 -3.42
CA SER A 51 14.60 25.20 -2.27
C SER A 51 13.16 24.76 -2.08
N SER A 52 12.19 25.66 -2.22
CA SER A 52 10.76 25.31 -2.17
C SER A 52 10.37 24.39 -3.33
N VAL A 53 10.88 24.64 -4.53
CA VAL A 53 10.65 23.75 -5.68
C VAL A 53 11.24 22.36 -5.44
N LEU A 54 12.47 22.26 -4.90
CA LEU A 54 13.09 20.97 -4.57
C LEU A 54 12.30 20.22 -3.49
N GLU A 55 11.84 20.91 -2.45
CA GLU A 55 11.02 20.34 -1.39
C GLU A 55 9.71 19.76 -1.95
N GLU A 56 8.95 20.56 -2.71
CA GLU A 56 7.67 20.13 -3.27
C GLU A 56 7.86 19.02 -4.32
N SER A 57 8.91 19.12 -5.15
CA SER A 57 9.26 18.08 -6.12
C SER A 57 9.59 16.76 -5.44
N LEU A 58 10.24 16.81 -4.28
CA LEU A 58 10.55 15.63 -3.49
C LEU A 58 9.29 15.07 -2.82
N ARG A 59 8.46 15.92 -2.20
CA ARG A 59 7.18 15.58 -1.57
C ARG A 59 6.24 14.84 -2.52
N GLU A 60 6.13 15.33 -3.76
CA GLU A 60 5.31 14.73 -4.81
C GLU A 60 5.98 13.54 -5.51
N GLY A 61 7.26 13.27 -5.21
CA GLY A 61 8.00 12.14 -5.79
C GLY A 61 8.51 12.36 -7.21
N LEU A 62 8.58 13.60 -7.70
CA LEU A 62 9.20 13.94 -8.99
C LEU A 62 10.70 13.58 -9.01
N LEU A 63 11.40 13.79 -7.89
CA LEU A 63 12.85 13.57 -7.76
C LEU A 63 13.25 12.13 -7.43
N GLY A 64 12.31 11.33 -6.89
CA GLY A 64 12.58 9.99 -6.37
C GLY A 64 12.42 8.85 -7.36
N ARG A 65 12.16 9.14 -8.64
CA ARG A 65 12.03 8.13 -9.70
C ARG A 65 13.39 7.50 -9.99
N GLY A 66 13.68 6.39 -9.33
CA GLY A 66 14.79 5.48 -9.66
C GLY A 66 14.52 4.71 -10.97
N SER A 67 15.48 3.86 -11.35
CA SER A 67 15.35 2.98 -12.53
C SER A 67 14.24 1.92 -12.39
N ASP A 68 13.82 1.63 -11.15
CA ASP A 68 12.80 0.62 -10.84
C ASP A 68 11.44 1.31 -10.61
N SER A 69 10.40 0.92 -11.35
CA SER A 69 9.19 1.73 -11.59
C SER A 69 8.11 1.70 -10.50
N THR A 70 8.26 0.91 -9.43
CA THR A 70 7.15 0.61 -8.51
C THR A 70 7.14 1.43 -7.22
N THR A 71 8.28 2.04 -6.81
CA THR A 71 8.37 2.85 -5.59
C THR A 71 9.15 4.12 -5.83
N VAL A 72 8.80 5.19 -5.10
CA VAL A 72 9.33 6.53 -5.33
C VAL A 72 9.83 7.09 -4.00
N ASP A 73 11.07 7.56 -3.96
CA ASP A 73 11.65 8.22 -2.79
C ASP A 73 11.09 9.66 -2.66
N ARG A 74 10.62 10.02 -1.47
CA ARG A 74 9.99 11.30 -1.10
C ARG A 74 10.60 11.93 0.15
N LEU A 75 11.51 11.26 0.83
CA LEU A 75 12.24 11.82 1.98
C LEU A 75 13.70 12.14 1.67
N GLY A 76 14.21 11.65 0.55
CA GLY A 76 15.56 11.95 0.07
C GLY A 76 15.68 11.77 -1.43
N PHE A 77 16.73 12.37 -2.00
CA PHE A 77 17.04 12.25 -3.42
C PHE A 77 18.55 12.21 -3.65
N GLU A 78 18.93 11.70 -4.81
CA GLU A 78 20.30 11.73 -5.30
C GLU A 78 20.54 12.98 -6.14
N VAL A 79 21.66 13.66 -5.90
CA VAL A 79 22.08 14.79 -6.73
C VAL A 79 22.65 14.25 -8.05
N ASP A 80 21.76 13.90 -8.96
CA ASP A 80 22.08 13.36 -10.28
C ASP A 80 21.73 14.35 -11.41
N LYS A 81 22.60 14.41 -12.43
CA LYS A 81 22.45 15.37 -13.53
C LYS A 81 21.24 15.04 -14.40
N GLU A 82 21.00 13.76 -14.66
CA GLU A 82 19.96 13.30 -15.57
C GLU A 82 18.59 13.33 -14.88
N ALA A 83 18.51 12.89 -13.63
CA ALA A 83 17.29 12.97 -12.84
C ALA A 83 16.84 14.43 -12.65
N LEU A 84 17.73 15.32 -12.18
CA LEU A 84 17.41 16.74 -12.00
C LEU A 84 17.18 17.47 -13.33
N GLY A 85 17.89 17.07 -14.39
CA GLY A 85 17.69 17.60 -15.74
C GLY A 85 16.33 17.23 -16.33
N ARG A 86 15.86 15.99 -16.14
CA ARG A 86 14.53 15.54 -16.57
C ARG A 86 13.42 16.18 -15.75
N ALA A 87 13.56 16.20 -14.42
CA ALA A 87 12.55 16.76 -13.51
C ALA A 87 12.30 18.25 -13.77
N PHE A 88 13.38 19.00 -14.02
CA PHE A 88 13.36 20.44 -14.22
C PHE A 88 13.61 20.82 -15.68
N GLU A 89 13.24 19.97 -16.62
CA GLU A 89 13.17 20.40 -18.01
C GLU A 89 12.01 21.40 -18.16
N TRP A 90 12.25 22.49 -18.88
CA TRP A 90 11.21 23.47 -19.16
C TRP A 90 11.24 23.92 -20.62
N THR A 91 10.03 24.14 -21.16
CA THR A 91 9.80 24.64 -22.51
C THR A 91 9.04 25.96 -22.44
N ALA A 92 9.58 27.03 -23.03
CA ALA A 92 8.76 28.21 -23.33
C ALA A 92 9.19 28.97 -24.57
N GLY A 93 8.16 29.49 -25.26
CA GLY A 93 8.34 30.36 -26.42
C GLY A 93 9.13 29.71 -27.56
N GLY A 94 9.08 28.38 -27.70
CA GLY A 94 9.83 27.66 -28.72
C GLY A 94 11.31 27.39 -28.39
N LEU A 95 11.81 27.87 -27.25
CA LEU A 95 13.11 27.45 -26.71
C LEU A 95 12.91 26.40 -25.61
N THR A 96 13.56 25.26 -25.79
CA THR A 96 13.70 24.25 -24.74
C THR A 96 14.89 24.65 -23.87
N GLY A 97 14.63 25.00 -22.61
CA GLY A 97 15.66 25.09 -21.58
C GLY A 97 16.14 23.69 -21.29
N THR A 98 17.06 23.17 -22.11
CA THR A 98 17.56 21.81 -21.97
C THR A 98 18.60 21.75 -20.85
N GLY A 99 18.31 20.93 -19.84
CA GLY A 99 19.25 20.57 -18.79
C GLY A 99 19.04 21.29 -17.46
N ARG A 100 19.91 20.94 -16.49
CA ARG A 100 19.79 21.38 -15.10
C ARG A 100 19.83 22.92 -14.97
N PRO A 101 19.04 23.51 -14.06
CA PRO A 101 19.24 24.88 -13.63
C PRO A 101 20.68 25.09 -13.12
N LYS A 102 21.35 26.15 -13.56
CA LYS A 102 22.79 26.34 -13.30
C LYS A 102 23.12 26.41 -11.82
N GLY A 103 22.39 27.22 -11.07
CA GLY A 103 22.60 27.44 -9.63
C GLY A 103 22.04 26.35 -8.72
N LEU A 104 21.55 25.22 -9.25
CA LEU A 104 20.93 24.17 -8.42
C LEU A 104 21.94 23.53 -7.45
N ALA A 105 23.22 23.44 -7.84
CA ALA A 105 24.26 22.92 -6.96
C ALA A 105 24.44 23.84 -5.75
N SER A 106 24.47 25.15 -5.98
CA SER A 106 24.48 26.17 -4.93
C SER A 106 23.26 26.09 -4.01
N VAL A 107 22.08 25.75 -4.52
CA VAL A 107 20.87 25.54 -3.69
C VAL A 107 21.07 24.39 -2.73
N VAL A 108 21.47 23.23 -3.24
CA VAL A 108 21.71 22.03 -2.42
C VAL A 108 22.84 22.28 -1.41
N ASP A 109 23.91 22.94 -1.82
CA ASP A 109 25.02 23.30 -0.93
C ASP A 109 24.60 24.25 0.20
N SER A 110 23.75 25.22 -0.12
CA SER A 110 23.18 26.16 0.85
C SER A 110 22.30 25.44 1.88
N GLN A 111 21.46 24.48 1.46
CA GLN A 111 20.60 23.70 2.37
C GLN A 111 21.38 22.73 3.28
N LEU A 112 22.55 22.27 2.83
CA LEU A 112 23.46 21.44 3.62
C LEU A 112 24.32 22.26 4.59
N SER A 113 24.62 23.51 4.22
CA SER A 113 25.44 24.44 5.01
C SER A 113 24.62 25.35 5.93
N SER A 114 23.29 25.32 5.84
CA SER A 114 22.40 26.11 6.70
C SER A 114 22.58 25.72 8.17
N THR A 115 22.25 26.63 9.08
CA THR A 115 22.31 26.36 10.53
C THR A 115 20.94 26.67 11.14
N PRO A 116 20.14 25.66 11.52
CA PRO A 116 20.40 24.22 11.35
C PRO A 116 20.40 23.77 9.88
N PRO A 117 21.06 22.64 9.54
CA PRO A 117 21.03 22.10 8.19
C PRO A 117 19.61 21.64 7.85
N ASN A 118 19.15 21.94 6.63
CA ASN A 118 17.87 21.43 6.14
C ASN A 118 18.02 20.06 5.46
N TYR A 119 19.21 19.80 4.90
CA TYR A 119 19.58 18.53 4.29
C TYR A 119 20.73 17.88 5.05
N LEU A 120 20.74 16.54 5.07
CA LEU A 120 21.89 15.76 5.54
C LEU A 120 22.26 14.67 4.54
N PRO A 121 23.56 14.38 4.32
CA PRO A 121 23.96 13.22 3.54
C PRO A 121 23.38 11.94 4.13
N LEU A 122 22.78 11.08 3.30
CA LEU A 122 22.10 9.86 3.74
C LEU A 122 22.99 8.93 4.60
N PRO A 123 24.27 8.66 4.25
CA PRO A 123 25.13 7.84 5.10
C PRO A 123 25.36 8.46 6.48
N SER A 124 25.53 9.78 6.54
CA SER A 124 25.69 10.52 7.81
C SER A 124 24.41 10.49 8.63
N PHE A 125 23.25 10.65 7.99
CA PHE A 125 21.95 10.58 8.64
C PHE A 125 21.71 9.22 9.29
N LEU A 126 21.95 8.13 8.56
CA LEU A 126 21.72 6.76 9.05
C LEU A 126 22.73 6.35 10.12
N SER A 127 24.00 6.75 9.98
CA SER A 127 25.07 6.35 10.90
C SER A 127 25.11 7.19 12.18
N SER A 128 24.54 8.40 12.18
CA SER A 128 24.59 9.29 13.35
C SER A 128 23.90 8.65 14.57
N PRO A 129 24.61 8.51 15.71
CA PRO A 129 24.04 7.94 16.93
C PRO A 129 23.25 8.96 17.76
N TYR A 130 23.41 10.27 17.50
CA TYR A 130 22.78 11.34 18.27
C TYR A 130 21.61 11.99 17.52
N PRO A 131 20.56 12.45 18.24
CA PRO A 131 19.47 13.22 17.65
C PRO A 131 19.98 14.43 16.86
N ILE A 132 19.35 14.70 15.72
CA ILE A 132 19.72 15.80 14.81
C ILE A 132 19.34 17.16 15.41
N SER A 133 18.27 17.22 16.19
CA SER A 133 17.76 18.46 16.82
C SER A 133 18.54 18.89 18.05
N GLN A 134 19.39 18.03 18.64
CA GLN A 134 20.21 18.42 19.77
C GLN A 134 21.27 19.43 19.30
N THR A 135 21.22 20.65 19.86
CA THR A 135 22.28 21.64 19.66
C THR A 135 23.62 20.99 19.91
N PRO A 136 24.56 21.04 18.95
CA PRO A 136 25.78 20.30 19.12
C PRO A 136 26.60 20.96 20.23
N SER A 137 26.75 20.25 21.35
CA SER A 137 27.85 20.53 22.26
C SER A 137 29.16 20.44 21.46
N LEU A 138 30.19 21.18 21.88
CA LEU A 138 31.44 21.32 21.12
C LEU A 138 32.08 19.98 20.68
N THR A 139 31.71 18.85 21.29
CA THR A 139 32.16 17.49 20.97
C THR A 139 31.36 16.76 19.88
N SER A 140 30.08 17.09 19.63
CA SER A 140 29.28 16.39 18.60
C SER A 140 29.42 16.98 17.19
N ARG A 141 29.98 18.19 17.06
CA ARG A 141 30.35 18.81 15.77
C ARG A 141 31.35 18.00 14.95
N LEU A 142 32.08 17.07 15.58
CA LEU A 142 33.13 16.27 14.92
C LEU A 142 32.62 14.94 14.35
N ILE A 143 31.41 14.49 14.70
CA ILE A 143 30.92 13.14 14.36
C ILE A 143 29.86 13.16 13.23
N THR A 144 29.15 14.28 13.04
CA THR A 144 28.10 14.40 12.00
C THR A 144 28.53 15.09 10.72
N ALA A 145 29.68 15.77 10.70
CA ALA A 145 30.24 16.34 9.48
C ALA A 145 31.05 15.26 8.75
N PRO A 146 30.72 14.91 7.47
CA PRO A 146 31.72 14.28 6.63
C PRO A 146 32.92 15.24 6.60
N LEU A 147 34.13 14.76 6.86
CA LEU A 147 35.34 15.58 7.04
C LEU A 147 35.57 16.64 5.94
N TRP A 148 34.97 16.49 4.75
CA TRP A 148 35.05 17.48 3.67
C TRP A 148 34.06 18.66 3.76
N TRP A 149 32.95 18.56 4.48
CA TRP A 149 31.92 19.60 4.54
C TRP A 149 32.28 20.67 5.57
N GLY A 150 32.80 20.25 6.74
CA GLY A 150 33.30 21.15 7.80
C GLY A 150 34.65 21.80 7.53
N LEU A 151 35.51 21.22 6.68
CA LEU A 151 36.83 21.79 6.38
C LEU A 151 36.79 22.98 5.41
N SER A 152 35.73 23.14 4.61
CA SER A 152 35.69 24.20 3.59
C SER A 152 35.43 25.61 4.16
N LYS A 153 34.91 25.70 5.38
CA LYS A 153 34.63 26.97 6.09
C LYS A 153 35.62 27.28 7.22
N LEU A 154 36.45 26.31 7.61
CA LEU A 154 37.47 26.43 8.66
C LEU A 154 38.86 26.20 8.05
N ASN A 155 39.36 27.21 7.32
CA ASN A 155 40.79 27.36 7.08
C ASN A 155 41.33 28.39 8.10
N PRO A 156 41.81 27.99 9.29
CA PRO A 156 42.24 28.89 10.36
C PRO A 156 43.64 29.50 10.13
N PHE A 157 44.32 29.16 9.03
CA PHE A 157 45.57 29.80 8.63
C PHE A 157 45.29 30.77 7.48
N GLY A 158 45.39 32.06 7.80
CA GLY A 158 45.11 33.16 6.89
C GLY A 158 45.89 33.08 5.58
N ALA A 159 45.14 32.90 4.50
CA ALA A 159 45.45 33.50 3.21
C ALA A 159 44.19 34.24 2.76
N SER A 160 44.15 35.54 3.08
CA SER A 160 43.19 36.48 2.54
C SER A 160 43.40 36.61 1.03
N SER A 161 42.78 35.72 0.26
CA SER A 161 42.37 36.06 -1.10
C SER A 161 40.88 36.34 -1.07
N SER A 162 40.50 37.58 -1.32
CA SER A 162 39.13 37.97 -1.63
C SER A 162 38.48 36.98 -2.61
N PRO A 163 37.16 36.74 -2.49
CA PRO A 163 36.51 35.54 -3.00
C PRO A 163 36.49 35.58 -4.53
N LYS A 164 37.35 34.79 -5.17
CA LYS A 164 37.06 34.35 -6.54
C LYS A 164 35.81 33.51 -6.43
N GLY A 165 34.72 33.96 -7.06
CA GLY A 165 33.41 33.30 -7.00
C GLY A 165 33.54 31.79 -7.06
N VAL A 166 32.85 31.10 -6.15
CA VAL A 166 32.91 29.65 -6.08
C VAL A 166 32.37 29.10 -7.40
N ASP A 167 33.24 28.52 -8.21
CA ASP A 167 32.86 27.97 -9.50
C ASP A 167 31.76 26.91 -9.32
N GLU A 168 30.58 27.17 -9.88
CA GLU A 168 29.38 26.32 -9.78
C GLU A 168 29.68 24.87 -10.22
N GLU A 169 30.59 24.69 -11.18
CA GLU A 169 30.99 23.36 -11.64
C GLU A 169 31.82 22.62 -10.58
N LYS A 170 32.56 23.33 -9.72
CA LYS A 170 33.27 22.71 -8.58
C LYS A 170 32.27 22.26 -7.51
N ILE A 171 31.26 23.07 -7.20
CA ILE A 171 30.18 22.70 -6.27
C ILE A 171 29.47 21.46 -6.80
N TRP A 172 29.12 21.45 -8.09
CA TRP A 172 28.48 20.31 -8.72
C TRP A 172 29.34 19.04 -8.67
N LYS A 173 30.63 19.13 -9.00
CA LYS A 173 31.55 17.97 -8.94
C LYS A 173 31.64 17.35 -7.56
N ARG A 174 31.54 18.16 -6.50
CA ARG A 174 31.52 17.70 -5.10
C ARG A 174 30.20 17.00 -4.75
N LEU A 175 29.08 17.51 -5.24
CA LEU A 175 27.74 17.03 -4.88
C LEU A 175 27.23 15.89 -5.75
N ARG A 176 27.73 15.73 -6.97
CA ARG A 176 27.26 14.73 -7.92
C ARG A 176 27.32 13.32 -7.30
N GLY A 177 26.18 12.61 -7.31
CA GLY A 177 26.03 11.25 -6.77
C GLY A 177 25.86 11.20 -5.24
N VAL A 178 25.88 12.34 -4.55
CA VAL A 178 25.56 12.39 -3.12
C VAL A 178 24.06 12.27 -2.94
N ARG A 179 23.62 11.34 -2.09
CA ARG A 179 22.24 11.28 -1.62
C ARG A 179 22.04 12.12 -0.38
N VAL A 180 20.99 12.92 -0.40
CA VAL A 180 20.61 13.80 0.69
C VAL A 180 19.23 13.43 1.23
N VAL A 181 19.05 13.62 2.52
CA VAL A 181 17.79 13.45 3.25
C VAL A 181 17.24 14.83 3.58
N HIS A 182 15.97 15.06 3.30
CA HIS A 182 15.28 16.31 3.59
C HIS A 182 14.70 16.27 5.00
N LEU A 183 15.27 17.03 5.94
CA LEU A 183 14.89 16.93 7.35
C LEU A 183 13.48 17.46 7.65
N GLY A 184 13.06 18.55 6.99
CA GLY A 184 11.71 19.09 7.14
C GLY A 184 10.62 18.06 6.79
N LEU A 185 10.71 17.43 5.61
CA LEU A 185 9.79 16.36 5.20
C LEU A 185 9.83 15.15 6.15
N VAL A 186 11.02 14.71 6.59
CA VAL A 186 11.12 13.60 7.55
C VAL A 186 10.40 13.93 8.85
N GLU A 187 10.56 15.15 9.37
CA GLU A 187 9.89 15.59 10.59
C GLU A 187 8.37 15.66 10.41
N GLU A 188 7.89 16.20 9.29
CA GLU A 188 6.47 16.27 8.97
C GLU A 188 5.83 14.88 8.90
N VAL A 189 6.45 13.96 8.15
CA VAL A 189 5.97 12.57 7.99
C VAL A 189 6.01 11.81 9.32
N ALA A 190 7.05 12.03 10.12
CA ALA A 190 7.12 11.49 11.47
C ALA A 190 6.01 12.04 12.37
N GLN A 191 5.70 13.33 12.27
CA GLN A 191 4.64 13.95 13.05
C GLN A 191 3.25 13.41 12.68
N ASN A 192 3.01 13.10 11.40
CA ASN A 192 1.79 12.43 10.96
C ASN A 192 1.62 11.07 11.65
N LEU A 193 2.67 10.25 11.68
CA LEU A 193 2.65 8.97 12.38
C LEU A 193 2.42 9.14 13.89
N ILE A 194 3.12 10.07 14.53
CA ILE A 194 3.00 10.30 15.97
C ILE A 194 1.57 10.73 16.32
N SER A 195 1.00 11.63 15.53
CA SER A 195 -0.38 12.12 15.72
C SER A 195 -1.38 10.98 15.53
N HIS A 196 -1.15 10.09 14.57
CA HIS A 196 -1.97 8.90 14.38
C HIS A 196 -1.83 7.89 15.52
N LEU A 197 -0.62 7.62 16.01
CA LEU A 197 -0.41 6.72 17.15
C LEU A 197 -1.03 7.26 18.44
N ALA A 198 -1.07 8.59 18.59
CA ALA A 198 -1.75 9.23 19.72
C ALA A 198 -3.28 9.14 19.61
N SER A 199 -3.85 9.23 18.41
CA SER A 199 -5.31 9.14 18.20
C SER A 199 -5.81 7.70 18.15
N SER A 200 -4.99 6.77 17.66
CA SER A 200 -5.29 5.35 17.45
C SER A 200 -4.13 4.49 17.95
N PRO A 201 -3.97 4.34 19.28
CA PRO A 201 -2.92 3.51 19.85
C PRO A 201 -3.13 2.02 19.48
N PRO A 202 -2.05 1.25 19.30
CA PRO A 202 -2.17 -0.19 19.08
C PRO A 202 -2.89 -0.86 20.26
N LEU A 203 -3.83 -1.75 19.95
CA LEU A 203 -4.69 -2.39 20.97
C LEU A 203 -4.09 -3.66 21.56
N THR A 204 -3.21 -4.33 20.82
CA THR A 204 -2.56 -5.57 21.26
C THR A 204 -1.06 -5.38 21.42
N PRO A 205 -0.41 -6.09 22.36
CA PRO A 205 1.05 -6.07 22.49
C PRO A 205 1.78 -6.43 21.20
N SER A 206 1.30 -7.43 20.45
CA SER A 206 1.82 -7.80 19.12
C SER A 206 1.69 -6.67 18.09
N ALA A 207 0.69 -5.80 18.18
CA ALA A 207 0.52 -4.68 17.26
C ALA A 207 1.56 -3.57 17.47
N HIS A 208 2.19 -3.51 18.65
CA HIS A 208 3.35 -2.63 18.89
C HIS A 208 4.63 -3.11 18.18
N LEU A 209 4.67 -4.36 17.72
CA LEU A 209 5.82 -4.93 17.04
C LEU A 209 5.72 -4.71 15.53
N LEU A 210 6.82 -4.23 14.96
CA LEU A 210 6.93 -3.80 13.58
C LEU A 210 8.21 -4.32 12.94
N THR A 211 8.11 -4.66 11.66
CA THR A 211 9.24 -4.84 10.74
C THR A 211 9.16 -3.75 9.68
N THR A 212 10.21 -3.58 8.87
CA THR A 212 10.14 -2.65 7.73
C THR A 212 8.97 -2.99 6.80
N SER A 213 8.70 -4.27 6.53
CA SER A 213 7.59 -4.71 5.68
C SER A 213 6.22 -4.46 6.33
N SER A 214 6.06 -4.76 7.62
CA SER A 214 4.79 -4.53 8.31
C SER A 214 4.51 -3.04 8.49
N PHE A 215 5.54 -2.23 8.72
CA PHE A 215 5.44 -0.77 8.74
C PHE A 215 4.93 -0.22 7.41
N LEU A 216 5.55 -0.65 6.31
CA LEU A 216 5.12 -0.27 4.96
C LEU A 216 3.68 -0.69 4.69
N SER A 217 3.29 -1.90 5.07
CA SER A 217 1.90 -2.34 4.86
C SER A 217 0.88 -1.55 5.70
N ARG A 218 1.21 -1.20 6.95
CA ARG A 218 0.25 -0.59 7.89
C ARG A 218 0.16 0.94 7.79
N TYR A 219 1.30 1.61 7.64
CA TYR A 219 1.37 3.07 7.82
C TYR A 219 1.69 3.85 6.55
N SER A 220 2.03 3.16 5.45
CA SER A 220 2.52 3.81 4.24
C SER A 220 1.61 4.91 3.70
N THR A 221 0.32 4.61 3.54
CA THR A 221 -0.67 5.54 2.98
C THR A 221 -1.03 6.68 3.93
N MET A 222 -0.86 6.47 5.23
CA MET A 222 -1.22 7.44 6.26
C MET A 222 -0.13 8.49 6.44
N VAL A 223 1.15 8.08 6.50
CA VAL A 223 2.24 9.03 6.78
C VAL A 223 2.61 9.87 5.56
N LEU A 224 2.36 9.34 4.35
CA LEU A 224 2.45 10.05 3.08
C LEU A 224 1.15 9.88 2.30
N PRO A 225 0.10 10.67 2.63
CA PRO A 225 -1.10 10.71 1.83
C PRO A 225 -0.70 11.11 0.41
N SER A 226 -1.05 10.29 -0.59
CA SER A 226 -0.92 10.75 -1.97
C SER A 226 -1.82 11.97 -2.15
N CYS A 227 -1.28 13.07 -2.67
CA CYS A 227 -2.07 14.26 -2.98
C CYS A 227 -3.24 13.86 -3.90
N SER A 228 -4.44 13.92 -3.32
CA SER A 228 -5.69 13.56 -3.97
C SER A 228 -6.08 14.65 -4.96
N ARG A 229 -6.28 14.29 -6.22
CA ARG A 229 -7.42 14.84 -6.96
C ARG A 229 -8.48 13.76 -7.10
N SER A 230 -9.64 14.11 -6.53
CA SER A 230 -10.99 13.68 -6.89
C SER A 230 -11.06 13.02 -8.28
N GLY A 231 -11.25 11.70 -8.28
CA GLY A 231 -11.40 10.90 -9.48
C GLY A 231 -11.82 9.49 -9.09
N SER A 232 -13.11 9.22 -9.20
CA SER A 232 -13.73 7.91 -8.94
C SER A 232 -13.26 6.88 -9.97
N SER A 233 -12.19 6.14 -9.70
CA SER A 233 -11.88 4.90 -10.43
C SER A 233 -11.18 3.90 -9.52
N LYS A 234 -11.58 2.63 -9.64
CA LYS A 234 -11.24 1.51 -8.75
C LYS A 234 -9.81 0.94 -8.92
N ASP A 235 -9.00 1.48 -9.82
CA ASP A 235 -7.70 0.92 -10.23
C ASP A 235 -6.48 1.78 -9.83
N GLN A 236 -6.57 2.59 -8.78
CA GLN A 236 -5.39 3.34 -8.33
C GLN A 236 -4.49 2.48 -7.43
N GLU A 237 -3.41 1.94 -8.02
CA GLU A 237 -2.25 1.46 -7.27
C GLU A 237 -1.78 2.56 -6.31
N GLN A 238 -1.92 2.30 -5.01
CA GLN A 238 -1.55 3.21 -3.95
C GLN A 238 -0.03 3.30 -3.92
N VAL A 239 0.54 4.47 -4.29
CA VAL A 239 1.99 4.69 -4.26
C VAL A 239 2.42 4.83 -2.81
N GLY A 240 2.97 3.75 -2.26
CA GLY A 240 3.48 3.71 -0.90
C GLY A 240 4.87 4.32 -0.72
N ILE A 241 5.28 4.48 0.54
CA ILE A 241 6.65 4.85 0.91
C ILE A 241 7.63 3.82 0.34
N SER A 242 8.78 4.27 -0.15
CA SER A 242 9.84 3.35 -0.53
C SER A 242 10.49 2.66 0.69
N GLU A 243 11.15 1.53 0.49
CA GLU A 243 11.88 0.86 1.57
C GLU A 243 12.99 1.76 2.15
N ARG A 244 13.60 2.63 1.32
CA ARG A 244 14.65 3.55 1.75
C ARG A 244 14.09 4.64 2.65
N ASP A 245 13.00 5.26 2.24
CA ASP A 245 12.31 6.27 3.03
C ASP A 245 11.79 5.69 4.34
N CYS A 246 11.29 4.45 4.32
CA CYS A 246 10.91 3.75 5.54
C CYS A 246 12.09 3.61 6.51
N LYS A 247 13.28 3.23 6.03
CA LYS A 247 14.50 3.17 6.88
C LYS A 247 14.89 4.55 7.43
N ILE A 248 14.80 5.60 6.61
CA ILE A 248 15.05 6.99 7.04
C ILE A 248 14.09 7.38 8.17
N LEU A 249 12.79 7.11 7.97
CA LEU A 249 11.72 7.45 8.91
C LEU A 249 11.85 6.67 10.22
N LEU A 250 12.06 5.35 10.16
CA LEU A 250 12.26 4.50 11.34
C LEU A 250 13.46 4.96 12.17
N ARG A 251 14.57 5.31 11.50
CA ARG A 251 15.77 5.85 12.18
C ARG A 251 15.48 7.16 12.90
N TYR A 252 14.74 8.07 12.27
CA TYR A 252 14.34 9.34 12.88
C TYR A 252 13.42 9.15 14.10
N LEU A 253 12.40 8.31 13.96
CA LEU A 253 11.45 8.00 15.03
C LEU A 253 12.12 7.34 16.25
N GLN A 254 13.08 6.45 16.00
CA GLN A 254 13.88 5.82 17.05
C GLN A 254 14.81 6.82 17.74
N ARG A 255 15.62 7.55 16.96
CA ARG A 255 16.71 8.36 17.50
C ARG A 255 16.24 9.72 18.04
N ASP A 256 15.42 10.42 17.26
CA ASP A 256 15.07 11.83 17.51
C ASP A 256 13.80 11.94 18.37
N LYS A 257 12.75 11.19 18.03
CA LYS A 257 11.44 11.26 18.72
C LYS A 257 11.30 10.22 19.84
N LYS A 258 12.16 9.19 19.88
CA LYS A 258 12.15 8.09 20.87
C LYS A 258 10.80 7.37 20.99
N VAL A 259 10.05 7.30 19.89
CA VAL A 259 8.74 6.64 19.81
C VAL A 259 8.90 5.14 19.54
N LEU A 260 10.07 4.73 19.05
CA LEU A 260 10.39 3.35 18.69
C LEU A 260 11.69 2.91 19.38
N VAL A 261 11.76 1.63 19.75
CA VAL A 261 12.99 0.95 20.12
C VAL A 261 13.27 -0.12 19.08
N ALA A 262 14.50 -0.14 18.53
CA ALA A 262 14.91 -1.14 17.56
C ALA A 262 15.73 -2.24 18.24
N ASP A 263 15.70 -3.42 17.64
CA ASP A 263 16.58 -4.53 17.99
C ASP A 263 18.05 -4.23 17.64
N GLU A 264 18.99 -5.01 18.20
CA GLU A 264 20.44 -4.90 17.93
C GLU A 264 20.78 -4.98 16.43
N LYS A 265 20.02 -5.79 15.68
CA LYS A 265 20.16 -5.94 14.22
C LYS A 265 19.39 -4.89 13.41
N GLY A 266 18.48 -4.13 14.03
CA GLY A 266 17.64 -3.15 13.32
C GLY A 266 16.56 -3.74 12.41
N GLU A 267 16.17 -5.00 12.64
CA GLU A 267 15.12 -5.69 11.85
C GLU A 267 13.74 -5.58 12.47
N VAL A 268 13.68 -5.59 13.80
CA VAL A 268 12.45 -5.50 14.61
C VAL A 268 12.42 -4.17 15.35
N TYR A 269 11.26 -3.51 15.31
CA TYR A 269 10.97 -2.25 15.97
C TYR A 269 9.78 -2.43 16.90
N LYS A 270 9.86 -1.89 18.11
CA LYS A 270 8.79 -1.88 19.10
C LYS A 270 8.34 -0.45 19.35
N ILE A 271 7.06 -0.18 19.15
CA ILE A 271 6.44 1.11 19.50
C ILE A 271 6.42 1.24 21.01
N VAL A 272 6.98 2.31 21.54
CA VAL A 272 6.96 2.63 22.97
C VAL A 272 5.53 2.99 23.37
N PRO A 273 4.90 2.26 24.31
CA PRO A 273 3.56 2.59 24.80
C PRO A 273 3.52 3.99 25.42
N LEU A 274 2.38 4.67 25.27
CA LEU A 274 2.21 6.02 25.77
C LEU A 274 2.34 6.04 27.30
N GLY A 275 3.16 6.96 27.84
CA GLY A 275 3.39 7.08 29.29
C GLY A 275 4.46 6.13 29.86
N THR A 276 5.12 5.32 29.01
CA THR A 276 6.28 4.51 29.41
C THR A 276 7.58 5.22 29.04
N ASP A 277 8.58 5.17 29.92
CA ASP A 277 9.90 5.70 29.60
C ASP A 277 10.60 4.83 28.54
N PRO A 278 11.13 5.42 27.45
CA PRO A 278 11.72 4.67 26.34
C PRO A 278 13.00 3.91 26.73
N SER A 279 13.64 4.25 27.86
CA SER A 279 14.80 3.53 28.41
C SER A 279 14.43 2.15 28.97
N ASP A 280 13.18 1.98 29.38
CA ASP A 280 12.71 0.80 30.10
C ASP A 280 12.17 -0.25 29.12
N VAL A 281 11.88 0.17 27.89
CA VAL A 281 11.42 -0.70 26.80
C VAL A 281 12.63 -1.24 26.04
N LYS A 282 12.70 -2.57 25.92
CA LYS A 282 13.66 -3.27 25.08
C LYS A 282 12.96 -4.32 24.24
N VAL A 283 13.51 -4.62 23.08
CA VAL A 283 13.08 -5.76 22.26
C VAL A 283 13.60 -7.03 22.93
N THR A 284 12.68 -7.93 23.28
CA THR A 284 12.97 -9.20 23.94
C THR A 284 13.00 -10.37 22.95
N GLU A 285 13.54 -11.53 23.36
CA GLU A 285 13.45 -12.75 22.54
C GLU A 285 12.01 -13.17 22.26
N ALA A 286 11.11 -12.95 23.23
CA ALA A 286 9.69 -13.21 23.05
C ALA A 286 9.10 -12.33 21.93
N ASP A 287 9.46 -11.04 21.89
CA ASP A 287 9.04 -10.13 20.81
C ASP A 287 9.53 -10.62 19.44
N ARG A 288 10.78 -11.10 19.34
CA ARG A 288 11.33 -11.67 18.09
C ARG A 288 10.58 -12.93 17.67
N GLY A 289 10.25 -13.80 18.61
CA GLY A 289 9.40 -14.98 18.37
C GLY A 289 8.02 -14.61 17.86
N THR A 290 7.38 -13.59 18.45
CA THR A 290 6.07 -13.08 18.02
C THR A 290 6.14 -12.53 16.59
N VAL A 291 7.17 -11.76 16.25
CA VAL A 291 7.37 -11.25 14.88
C VAL A 291 7.60 -12.39 13.89
N ALA A 292 8.34 -13.44 14.26
CA ALA A 292 8.52 -14.61 13.41
C ALA A 292 7.18 -15.32 13.15
N ILE A 293 6.33 -15.47 14.17
CA ILE A 293 4.96 -16.02 14.02
C ILE A 293 4.14 -15.16 13.04
N MET A 294 4.15 -13.84 13.21
CA MET A 294 3.45 -12.91 12.31
C MET A 294 3.96 -13.01 10.87
N ALA A 295 5.28 -13.08 10.66
CA ALA A 295 5.86 -13.24 9.33
C ALA A 295 5.47 -14.59 8.69
N THR A 296 5.37 -15.65 9.49
CA THR A 296 4.89 -16.95 8.99
C THR A 296 3.41 -16.92 8.64
N LEU A 297 2.58 -16.19 9.40
CA LEU A 297 1.17 -15.97 9.09
C LEU A 297 1.01 -15.23 7.76
N ASP A 298 1.71 -14.12 7.55
CA ASP A 298 1.68 -13.38 6.28
C ASP A 298 2.07 -14.26 5.09
N LYS A 299 3.06 -15.15 5.27
CA LYS A 299 3.48 -16.11 4.24
C LYS A 299 2.40 -17.15 3.96
N LEU A 300 1.75 -17.68 4.99
CA LEU A 300 0.66 -18.64 4.84
C LEU A 300 -0.54 -17.99 4.14
N ASP A 301 -0.89 -16.76 4.49
CA ASP A 301 -2.00 -16.04 3.87
C ASP A 301 -1.77 -15.82 2.36
N ARG A 302 -0.55 -15.41 1.95
CA ARG A 302 -0.20 -15.33 0.52
C ARG A 302 -0.25 -16.69 -0.19
N GLN A 303 0.15 -17.76 0.49
CA GLN A 303 0.06 -19.12 -0.07
C GLN A 303 -1.40 -19.55 -0.24
N ILE A 304 -2.26 -19.23 0.73
CA ILE A 304 -3.69 -19.49 0.68
C ILE A 304 -4.31 -18.76 -0.53
N GLU A 305 -4.02 -17.48 -0.71
CA GLU A 305 -4.46 -16.69 -1.88
C GLU A 305 -3.98 -17.31 -3.20
N GLY A 306 -2.69 -17.64 -3.32
CA GLY A 306 -2.15 -18.25 -4.53
C GLY A 306 -2.76 -19.62 -4.85
N ILE A 307 -3.00 -20.46 -3.84
CA ILE A 307 -3.67 -21.76 -4.02
C ILE A 307 -5.11 -21.55 -4.50
N HIS A 308 -5.83 -20.56 -3.97
CA HIS A 308 -7.17 -20.22 -4.44
C HIS A 308 -7.19 -19.79 -5.91
N GLU A 309 -6.25 -18.96 -6.34
CA GLU A 309 -6.13 -18.56 -7.75
C GLU A 309 -5.83 -19.75 -8.68
N GLU A 310 -4.93 -20.64 -8.27
CA GLU A 310 -4.62 -21.87 -9.01
C GLU A 310 -5.82 -22.81 -9.09
N MET A 311 -6.60 -22.95 -8.02
CA MET A 311 -7.84 -23.73 -8.01
C MET A 311 -8.87 -23.18 -9.02
N ILE A 312 -9.06 -21.86 -9.06
CA ILE A 312 -9.96 -21.20 -10.03
C ILE A 312 -9.47 -21.44 -11.46
N SER A 313 -8.15 -21.36 -11.69
CA SER A 313 -7.55 -21.66 -13.00
C SER A 313 -7.78 -23.11 -13.42
N ALA A 314 -7.56 -24.07 -12.51
CA ALA A 314 -7.78 -25.49 -12.76
C ALA A 314 -9.25 -25.80 -13.06
N GLN A 315 -10.19 -25.20 -12.32
CA GLN A 315 -11.62 -25.33 -12.56
C GLN A 315 -12.03 -24.76 -13.92
N THR A 316 -11.51 -23.59 -14.29
CA THR A 316 -11.78 -22.96 -15.58
C THR A 316 -11.26 -23.84 -16.73
N LYS A 317 -10.02 -24.36 -16.61
CA LYS A 317 -9.43 -25.28 -17.60
C LYS A 317 -10.25 -26.56 -17.70
N ALA A 318 -10.62 -27.19 -16.59
CA ALA A 318 -11.49 -28.36 -16.57
C ALA A 318 -12.78 -28.09 -17.36
N SER A 319 -13.48 -26.99 -17.07
CA SER A 319 -14.70 -26.59 -17.79
C SER A 319 -14.46 -26.42 -19.30
N THR A 320 -13.37 -25.77 -19.72
CA THR A 320 -13.05 -25.61 -21.16
C THR A 320 -12.80 -26.94 -21.87
N PHE A 321 -12.06 -27.87 -21.27
CA PHE A 321 -11.80 -29.19 -21.86
C PHE A 321 -13.05 -30.08 -21.87
N LEU A 322 -14.00 -29.89 -20.93
CA LEU A 322 -15.32 -30.51 -21.00
C LEU A 322 -16.12 -30.02 -22.21
N LYS A 323 -16.09 -28.71 -22.52
CA LYS A 323 -16.74 -28.16 -23.73
C LYS A 323 -16.17 -28.77 -25.01
N GLN A 324 -14.89 -29.13 -25.01
CA GLN A 324 -14.20 -29.74 -26.14
C GLN A 324 -14.36 -31.27 -26.19
N ASN A 325 -15.23 -31.88 -25.36
CA ASN A 325 -15.41 -33.32 -25.21
C ASN A 325 -14.13 -34.10 -24.82
N GLN A 326 -13.11 -33.41 -24.28
CA GLN A 326 -11.86 -34.02 -23.83
C GLN A 326 -11.96 -34.41 -22.34
N LYS A 327 -12.80 -35.40 -22.05
CA LYS A 327 -13.15 -35.81 -20.67
C LYS A 327 -11.95 -36.22 -19.83
N THR A 328 -11.00 -36.98 -20.39
CA THR A 328 -9.80 -37.45 -19.66
C THR A 328 -8.92 -36.29 -19.18
N ILE A 329 -8.78 -35.25 -20.01
CA ILE A 329 -7.99 -34.06 -19.67
C ILE A 329 -8.73 -33.23 -18.61
N ALA A 330 -10.05 -33.08 -18.73
CA ALA A 330 -10.86 -32.40 -17.72
C ALA A 330 -10.80 -33.10 -16.35
N LEU A 331 -10.89 -34.43 -16.31
CA LEU A 331 -10.74 -35.23 -15.09
C LEU A 331 -9.37 -35.03 -14.44
N SER A 332 -8.29 -34.93 -15.25
CA SER A 332 -6.96 -34.62 -14.73
C SER A 332 -6.91 -33.25 -14.04
N TYR A 333 -7.57 -32.22 -14.58
CA TYR A 333 -7.65 -30.91 -13.95
C TYR A 333 -8.50 -30.90 -12.68
N LEU A 334 -9.59 -31.67 -12.63
CA LEU A 334 -10.40 -31.84 -11.42
C LEU A 334 -9.62 -32.56 -10.30
N ARG A 335 -8.83 -33.59 -10.63
CA ARG A 335 -7.90 -34.23 -9.68
C ARG A 335 -6.90 -33.23 -9.12
N SER A 336 -6.31 -32.40 -9.99
CA SER A 336 -5.38 -31.33 -9.57
C SER A 336 -6.06 -30.34 -8.62
N LYS A 337 -7.30 -29.92 -8.92
CA LYS A 337 -8.08 -29.04 -8.05
C LYS A 337 -8.32 -29.68 -6.68
N LYS A 338 -8.75 -30.94 -6.62
CA LYS A 338 -9.00 -31.67 -5.36
C LYS A 338 -7.71 -31.84 -4.52
N GLN A 339 -6.56 -32.01 -5.18
CA GLN A 339 -5.28 -32.02 -4.47
C GLN A 339 -4.93 -30.63 -3.89
N LEU A 340 -5.17 -29.56 -4.65
CA LEU A 340 -4.98 -28.18 -4.15
C LEU A 340 -5.92 -27.87 -2.98
N GLU A 341 -7.17 -28.34 -2.98
CA GLU A 341 -8.11 -28.22 -1.86
C GLU A 341 -7.57 -28.87 -0.58
N SER A 342 -7.00 -30.07 -0.67
CA SER A 342 -6.38 -30.73 0.49
C SER A 342 -5.16 -29.95 1.02
N VAL A 343 -4.38 -29.32 0.14
CA VAL A 343 -3.25 -28.48 0.57
C VAL A 343 -3.76 -27.19 1.22
N LEU A 344 -4.81 -26.58 0.66
CA LEU A 344 -5.47 -25.40 1.20
C LEU A 344 -5.97 -25.66 2.63
N GLU A 345 -6.69 -26.74 2.86
CA GLU A 345 -7.20 -27.13 4.18
C GLU A 345 -6.08 -27.20 5.22
N LYS A 346 -4.95 -27.85 4.86
CA LYS A 346 -3.77 -27.92 5.74
C LYS A 346 -3.16 -26.56 6.02
N ARG A 347 -3.14 -25.65 5.04
CA ARG A 347 -2.57 -24.29 5.18
C ARG A 347 -3.45 -23.39 6.03
N VAL A 348 -4.77 -23.44 5.81
CA VAL A 348 -5.75 -22.71 6.63
C VAL A 348 -5.69 -23.19 8.08
N GLY A 349 -5.69 -24.51 8.32
CA GLY A 349 -5.58 -25.06 9.67
C GLY A 349 -4.29 -24.65 10.38
N ALA A 350 -3.14 -24.65 9.68
CA ALA A 350 -1.89 -24.16 10.25
C ALA A 350 -1.92 -22.65 10.59
N ALA A 351 -2.54 -21.84 9.74
CA ALA A 351 -2.70 -20.40 9.98
C ALA A 351 -3.60 -20.14 11.20
N GLU A 352 -4.70 -20.88 11.37
CA GLU A 352 -5.58 -20.77 12.54
C GLU A 352 -4.88 -21.15 13.84
N GLN A 353 -4.06 -22.21 13.83
CA GLN A 353 -3.23 -22.59 14.96
C GLN A 353 -2.27 -21.46 15.36
N LEU A 354 -1.55 -20.89 14.39
CA LEU A 354 -0.63 -19.78 14.65
C LEU A 354 -1.34 -18.51 15.13
N ARG A 355 -2.53 -18.19 14.60
CA ARG A 355 -3.36 -17.07 15.11
C ARG A 355 -3.82 -17.31 16.55
N THR A 356 -4.11 -18.56 16.91
CA THR A 356 -4.49 -18.92 18.28
C THR A 356 -3.31 -18.76 19.24
N VAL A 357 -2.12 -19.20 18.83
CA VAL A 357 -0.89 -18.98 19.60
C VAL A 357 -0.61 -17.48 19.76
N LEU A 358 -0.76 -16.68 18.70
CA LEU A 358 -0.57 -15.23 18.75
C LEU A 358 -1.54 -14.56 19.74
N ARG A 359 -2.82 -14.92 19.72
CA ARG A 359 -3.80 -14.43 20.71
C ARG A 359 -3.44 -14.84 22.14
N GLY A 360 -2.96 -16.07 22.33
CA GLY A 360 -2.48 -16.54 23.64
C GLY A 360 -1.31 -15.72 24.17
N ILE A 361 -0.37 -15.35 23.28
CA ILE A 361 0.76 -14.46 23.62
C ILE A 361 0.26 -13.06 24.00
N ASP A 362 -0.65 -12.49 23.21
CA ASP A 362 -1.22 -11.15 23.48
C ASP A 362 -1.96 -11.11 24.82
N ASN A 363 -2.78 -12.12 25.12
CA ASN A 363 -3.47 -12.24 26.41
C ASN A 363 -2.48 -12.35 27.57
N ALA A 364 -1.49 -13.25 27.47
CA ALA A 364 -0.50 -13.45 28.53
C ALA A 364 0.34 -12.18 28.79
N GLN A 365 0.65 -11.40 27.75
CA GLN A 365 1.35 -10.11 27.90
C GLN A 365 0.45 -9.06 28.56
N GLY A 366 -0.82 -8.97 28.18
CA GLY A 366 -1.80 -8.10 28.84
C GLY A 366 -2.04 -8.46 30.31
N ASP A 367 -2.20 -9.75 30.61
CA ASP A 367 -2.38 -10.25 31.97
C ASP A 367 -1.17 -9.93 32.85
N ALA A 368 0.05 -10.02 32.32
CA ALA A 368 1.26 -9.64 33.04
C ALA A 368 1.29 -8.13 33.38
N GLU A 369 0.77 -7.26 32.52
CA GLU A 369 0.63 -5.82 32.80
C GLU A 369 -0.39 -5.55 33.90
N ILE A 370 -1.53 -6.27 33.87
CA ILE A 370 -2.57 -6.19 34.91
C ILE A 370 -2.02 -6.64 36.27
N ILE A 371 -1.27 -7.75 36.31
CA ILE A 371 -0.65 -8.25 37.55
C ILE A 371 0.34 -7.22 38.12
N LYS A 372 1.18 -6.60 37.28
CA LYS A 372 2.07 -5.52 37.72
C LYS A 372 1.31 -4.34 38.31
N ALA A 373 0.17 -3.96 37.72
CA ALA A 373 -0.67 -2.90 38.25
C ALA A 373 -1.25 -3.27 39.63
N TYR A 374 -1.67 -4.53 39.83
CA TYR A 374 -2.10 -5.01 41.14
C TYR A 374 -0.97 -5.06 42.18
N GLU A 375 0.23 -5.47 41.81
CA GLU A 375 1.41 -5.46 42.68
C GLU A 375 1.77 -4.03 43.13
N MET A 376 1.80 -3.08 42.18
CA MET A 376 2.03 -1.67 42.47
C MET A 376 0.93 -1.08 43.37
N SER A 377 -0.33 -1.42 43.10
CA SER A 377 -1.48 -0.98 43.91
C SER A 377 -1.39 -1.52 45.32
N THR A 378 -1.06 -2.81 45.47
CA THR A 378 -0.90 -3.45 46.78
C THR A 378 0.28 -2.86 47.55
N SER A 379 1.41 -2.61 46.89
CA SER A 379 2.57 -1.94 47.49
C SER A 379 2.23 -0.52 47.96
N THR A 380 1.50 0.23 47.14
CA THR A 380 1.02 1.57 47.48
C THR A 380 0.05 1.54 48.67
N LEU A 381 -0.92 0.61 48.67
CA LEU A 381 -1.85 0.40 49.78
C LEU A 381 -1.11 0.04 51.06
N ARG A 382 -0.13 -0.87 51.01
CA ARG A 382 0.72 -1.20 52.17
C ARG A 382 1.47 0.03 52.68
N SER A 383 2.02 0.84 51.79
CA SER A 383 2.72 2.08 52.17
C SER A 383 1.79 3.09 52.87
N VAL A 384 0.59 3.31 52.32
CA VAL A 384 -0.43 4.20 52.91
C VAL A 384 -0.93 3.66 54.25
N LEU A 385 -1.21 2.36 54.35
CA LEU A 385 -1.68 1.70 55.57
C LEU A 385 -0.58 1.56 56.63
N SER A 386 0.69 1.69 56.25
CA SER A 386 1.84 1.76 57.17
C SER A 386 2.03 3.15 57.78
N ASN A 387 1.20 4.13 57.42
CA ASN A 387 1.19 5.44 58.06
C ASN A 387 0.70 5.30 59.52
N PRO A 388 1.46 5.80 60.53
CA PRO A 388 1.12 5.70 61.94
C PRO A 388 -0.27 6.25 62.33
N ALA A 389 -0.88 7.09 61.49
CA ALA A 389 -2.24 7.61 61.70
C ALA A 389 -3.37 6.57 61.48
N LEU A 390 -3.07 5.42 60.86
CA LEU A 390 -4.05 4.41 60.43
C LEU A 390 -3.99 3.07 61.20
N GLN A 391 -3.09 2.91 62.19
CA GLN A 391 -2.88 1.63 62.89
C GLN A 391 -3.16 1.69 64.38
N ARG A 392 -4.32 1.11 64.77
CA ARG A 392 -4.80 0.63 66.09
C ARG A 392 -6.29 0.95 66.12
N ASP A 393 -7.24 0.12 65.69
CA ASP A 393 -7.57 -1.22 66.22
C ASP A 393 -8.54 -1.94 65.25
N ARG A 394 -8.38 -1.74 63.92
CA ARG A 394 -9.36 -2.22 62.91
C ARG A 394 -8.75 -3.07 61.78
N VAL A 395 -7.48 -3.45 61.92
CA VAL A 395 -6.70 -4.17 60.90
C VAL A 395 -7.04 -5.67 60.86
N ASP A 396 -7.40 -6.27 62.00
CA ASP A 396 -7.69 -7.71 62.10
C ASP A 396 -8.96 -8.12 61.32
N ALA A 397 -9.97 -7.25 61.27
CA ALA A 397 -11.20 -7.50 60.51
C ALA A 397 -11.03 -7.36 58.99
N THR A 398 -9.95 -6.69 58.53
CA THR A 398 -9.68 -6.49 57.09
C THR A 398 -8.81 -7.58 56.47
N MET A 399 -8.08 -8.34 57.30
CA MET A 399 -7.29 -9.48 56.84
C MET A 399 -8.18 -10.68 56.45
N ASP A 400 -9.24 -10.93 57.22
CA ASP A 400 -10.22 -11.98 56.90
C ASP A 400 -10.98 -11.66 55.61
N ALA A 401 -11.32 -10.40 55.36
CA ALA A 401 -11.99 -9.96 54.12
C ALA A 401 -11.07 -10.02 52.87
N LEU A 402 -9.74 -9.96 53.04
CA LEU A 402 -8.76 -10.11 51.96
C LEU A 402 -8.55 -11.59 51.59
N ALA A 403 -8.64 -12.50 52.58
CA ALA A 403 -8.58 -13.93 52.35
C ALA A 403 -9.79 -14.44 51.55
N ASP A 404 -10.98 -13.90 51.82
CA ASP A 404 -12.20 -14.20 51.06
C ASP A 404 -12.15 -13.63 49.63
N ALA A 405 -11.57 -12.45 49.40
CA ALA A 405 -11.46 -11.85 48.06
C ALA A 405 -10.42 -12.53 47.14
N LEU A 406 -9.49 -13.31 47.70
CA LEU A 406 -8.50 -14.09 46.95
C LEU A 406 -8.96 -15.53 46.66
N ALA A 407 -10.05 -15.99 47.29
CA ALA A 407 -10.60 -17.33 47.08
C ALA A 407 -11.39 -17.47 45.77
N ASP A 408 -11.88 -16.38 45.18
CA ASP A 408 -12.72 -16.41 43.97
C ASP A 408 -11.94 -16.49 42.65
N GLN A 409 -10.61 -16.33 42.65
CA GLN A 409 -9.81 -16.32 41.42
C GLN A 409 -9.26 -17.70 41.02
N GLN A 410 -9.30 -18.70 41.91
CA GLN A 410 -8.86 -20.07 41.61
C GLN A 410 -9.98 -20.99 41.09
N GLU A 411 -11.25 -20.64 41.30
CA GLU A 411 -12.38 -21.45 40.84
C GLU A 411 -12.73 -21.18 39.35
N ILE A 412 -12.37 -20.00 38.82
CA ILE A 412 -12.63 -19.60 37.43
C ILE A 412 -11.64 -20.25 36.45
N ASP A 413 -10.35 -20.32 36.79
CA ASP A 413 -9.33 -20.92 35.93
C ASP A 413 -9.48 -22.46 35.83
N GLN A 414 -9.93 -23.13 36.90
CA GLN A 414 -10.15 -24.57 36.87
C GLN A 414 -11.45 -24.99 36.18
N ALA A 415 -12.50 -24.17 36.21
CA ALA A 415 -13.76 -24.47 35.50
C ALA A 415 -13.69 -24.23 33.98
N ILE A 416 -12.80 -23.35 33.51
CA ILE A 416 -12.57 -23.10 32.07
C ILE A 416 -11.58 -24.11 31.47
N GLN A 417 -10.61 -24.59 32.26
CA GLN A 417 -9.62 -25.57 31.80
C GLN A 417 -10.16 -27.02 31.77
N SER A 418 -11.28 -27.32 32.44
CA SER A 418 -11.92 -28.65 32.43
C SER A 418 -13.02 -28.84 31.38
N GLY A 419 -13.36 -27.82 30.58
CA GLY A 419 -14.51 -27.85 29.65
C GLY A 419 -14.19 -27.97 28.15
N GLY A 420 -12.91 -28.01 27.76
CA GLY A 420 -12.50 -27.77 26.36
C GLY A 420 -11.76 -28.90 25.64
N GLN A 421 -11.78 -30.14 26.13
CA GLN A 421 -11.10 -31.25 25.45
C GLN A 421 -11.74 -32.62 25.68
N LEU A 422 -12.72 -32.98 24.84
CA LEU A 422 -12.80 -34.25 24.09
C LEU A 422 -14.12 -34.35 23.32
N ALA A 423 -14.06 -34.37 21.99
CA ALA A 423 -14.97 -35.01 21.01
C ALA A 423 -14.72 -34.32 19.64
N LEU A 424 -14.29 -34.94 18.54
CA LEU A 424 -14.15 -36.34 18.15
C LEU A 424 -12.81 -36.52 17.45
N ALA A 425 -12.10 -37.60 17.82
CA ALA A 425 -11.27 -38.33 16.89
C ALA A 425 -12.20 -38.90 15.79
N GLY A 426 -11.93 -38.53 14.55
CA GLY A 426 -12.72 -38.97 13.40
C GLY A 426 -11.96 -38.74 12.10
N SER A 427 -11.01 -39.64 11.84
CA SER A 427 -10.58 -40.07 10.50
C SER A 427 -10.06 -38.99 9.52
N SER A 428 -8.74 -38.88 9.39
CA SER A 428 -8.13 -38.60 8.09
C SER A 428 -7.36 -39.83 7.64
N ALA A 429 -8.11 -40.77 7.05
CA ALA A 429 -7.54 -41.77 6.17
C ALA A 429 -6.77 -41.04 5.07
N GLY A 430 -5.60 -41.56 4.71
CA GLY A 430 -4.92 -41.12 3.50
C GLY A 430 -5.92 -41.18 2.34
N VAL A 431 -6.08 -40.05 1.65
CA VAL A 431 -6.94 -39.96 0.47
C VAL A 431 -6.28 -40.77 -0.62
N ASP A 432 -6.64 -42.05 -0.71
CA ASP A 432 -6.70 -42.71 -2.00
C ASP A 432 -7.82 -42.00 -2.77
N VAL A 433 -7.44 -41.45 -3.93
CA VAL A 433 -8.35 -40.73 -4.81
C VAL A 433 -9.35 -41.73 -5.37
N ASP A 434 -10.56 -41.78 -4.80
CA ASP A 434 -11.63 -42.60 -5.35
C ASP A 434 -12.09 -42.00 -6.69
N GLU A 435 -11.87 -42.72 -7.79
CA GLU A 435 -12.21 -42.27 -9.15
C GLU A 435 -13.73 -42.05 -9.32
N ASP A 436 -14.54 -42.77 -8.52
CA ASP A 436 -16.00 -42.73 -8.54
C ASP A 436 -16.59 -41.42 -7.99
N ASP A 437 -15.93 -40.77 -7.02
CA ASP A 437 -16.36 -39.48 -6.46
C ASP A 437 -16.09 -38.32 -7.43
N LEU A 438 -14.99 -38.40 -8.19
CA LEU A 438 -14.67 -37.43 -9.25
C LEU A 438 -15.60 -37.59 -10.46
N GLU A 439 -16.04 -38.81 -10.76
CA GLU A 439 -17.01 -39.07 -11.82
C GLU A 439 -18.40 -38.51 -11.45
N LYS A 440 -18.81 -38.55 -10.17
CA LYS A 440 -20.03 -37.87 -9.70
C LYS A 440 -19.95 -36.34 -9.76
N GLU A 441 -18.82 -35.73 -9.39
CA GLU A 441 -18.64 -34.28 -9.52
C GLU A 441 -18.67 -33.86 -11.01
N LEU A 442 -18.07 -34.68 -11.88
CA LEU A 442 -18.13 -34.52 -13.33
C LEU A 442 -19.57 -34.60 -13.87
N GLU A 443 -20.35 -35.59 -13.42
CA GLU A 443 -21.76 -35.73 -13.79
C GLU A 443 -22.61 -34.53 -13.34
N GLY A 444 -22.35 -34.00 -12.14
CA GLY A 444 -22.99 -32.80 -11.61
C GLY A 444 -22.73 -31.56 -12.47
N LEU A 445 -21.47 -31.30 -12.81
CA LEU A 445 -21.08 -30.16 -13.67
C LEU A 445 -21.64 -30.29 -15.10
N VAL A 446 -21.74 -31.51 -15.63
CA VAL A 446 -22.35 -31.76 -16.94
C VAL A 446 -23.87 -31.54 -16.91
N GLN A 447 -24.56 -31.91 -15.83
CA GLN A 447 -26.00 -31.67 -15.68
C GLN A 447 -26.36 -30.20 -15.47
N GLU A 448 -25.60 -29.48 -14.64
CA GLU A 448 -25.80 -28.04 -14.42
C GLU A 448 -25.61 -27.26 -15.72
N LYS A 449 -24.59 -27.62 -16.50
CA LYS A 449 -24.32 -27.01 -17.80
C LYS A 449 -25.35 -27.35 -18.88
N LYS A 450 -25.86 -28.59 -18.91
CA LYS A 450 -26.99 -28.94 -19.79
C LYS A 450 -28.23 -28.10 -19.47
N ARG A 451 -28.48 -27.85 -18.18
CA ARG A 451 -29.55 -26.96 -17.72
C ARG A 451 -29.35 -25.52 -18.19
N GLU A 452 -28.15 -24.96 -18.07
CA GLU A 452 -27.86 -23.60 -18.58
C GLU A 452 -28.04 -23.52 -20.11
N GLU A 453 -27.51 -24.47 -20.87
CA GLU A 453 -27.65 -24.51 -22.33
C GLU A 453 -29.12 -24.67 -22.77
N ASP A 454 -29.93 -25.42 -22.00
CA ASP A 454 -31.36 -25.57 -22.27
C ASP A 454 -32.15 -24.29 -21.93
N ILE A 455 -31.76 -23.56 -20.88
CA ILE A 455 -32.34 -22.25 -20.52
C ILE A 455 -32.02 -21.20 -21.59
N GLU A 456 -30.77 -21.16 -22.06
CA GLU A 456 -30.34 -20.23 -23.12
C GLU A 456 -31.06 -20.52 -24.45
N ARG A 457 -31.17 -21.80 -24.84
CA ARG A 457 -31.94 -22.23 -26.00
C ARG A 457 -33.42 -21.87 -25.90
N GLN A 458 -34.02 -21.98 -24.72
CA GLN A 458 -35.42 -21.57 -24.48
C GLN A 458 -35.61 -20.05 -24.51
N SER A 459 -34.63 -19.28 -24.02
CA SER A 459 -34.60 -17.82 -24.11
C SER A 459 -34.58 -17.36 -25.57
N ASP A 460 -33.71 -17.94 -26.38
CA ASP A 460 -33.53 -17.55 -27.77
C ASP A 460 -34.73 -17.99 -28.64
N ALA A 461 -35.31 -19.15 -28.37
CA ALA A 461 -36.55 -19.59 -29.01
C ALA A 461 -37.72 -18.64 -28.73
N LYS A 462 -37.87 -18.17 -27.48
CA LYS A 462 -38.91 -17.18 -27.12
C LYS A 462 -38.70 -15.83 -27.80
N ARG A 463 -37.45 -15.35 -27.88
CA ARG A 463 -37.11 -14.11 -28.58
C ARG A 463 -37.42 -14.19 -30.07
N GLU A 464 -37.14 -15.33 -30.71
CA GLU A 464 -37.45 -15.51 -32.13
C GLU A 464 -38.95 -15.64 -32.37
N GLU A 465 -39.69 -16.33 -31.49
CA GLU A 465 -41.15 -16.40 -31.54
C GLU A 465 -41.80 -15.02 -31.38
N GLU A 466 -41.33 -14.20 -30.44
CA GLU A 466 -41.76 -12.80 -30.28
C GLU A 466 -41.50 -11.97 -31.55
N ARG A 467 -40.34 -12.14 -32.19
CA ARG A 467 -40.02 -11.45 -33.46
C ARG A 467 -40.91 -11.88 -34.62
N ILE A 468 -41.28 -13.16 -34.70
CA ILE A 468 -42.21 -13.67 -35.72
C ILE A 468 -43.61 -13.10 -35.49
N VAL A 469 -44.06 -13.04 -34.23
CA VAL A 469 -45.36 -12.45 -33.87
C VAL A 469 -45.39 -10.94 -34.17
N GLU A 470 -44.33 -10.20 -33.88
CA GLU A 470 -44.23 -8.77 -34.17
C GLU A 470 -44.31 -8.51 -35.68
N ARG A 471 -43.53 -9.25 -36.50
CA ARG A 471 -43.61 -9.15 -37.96
C ARG A 471 -44.99 -9.47 -38.50
N ALA A 472 -45.65 -10.51 -37.96
CA ALA A 472 -47.01 -10.85 -38.37
C ALA A 472 -48.04 -9.77 -37.99
N ARG A 473 -47.80 -8.99 -36.93
CA ARG A 473 -48.62 -7.83 -36.58
C ARG A 473 -48.37 -6.67 -37.54
N GLU A 474 -47.11 -6.38 -37.85
CA GLU A 474 -46.72 -5.36 -38.82
C GLU A 474 -47.32 -5.66 -40.21
N ASP A 475 -47.23 -6.90 -40.66
CA ASP A 475 -47.81 -7.34 -41.94
C ASP A 475 -49.34 -7.18 -41.97
N ARG A 476 -50.04 -7.52 -40.86
CA ARG A 476 -51.49 -7.28 -40.75
C ARG A 476 -51.83 -5.80 -40.74
N GLU A 477 -51.06 -4.97 -40.05
CA GLU A 477 -51.29 -3.52 -40.02
C GLU A 477 -51.06 -2.88 -41.40
N ILE A 478 -50.05 -3.34 -42.13
CA ILE A 478 -49.80 -2.95 -43.52
C ILE A 478 -50.96 -3.40 -44.41
N GLU A 479 -51.46 -4.63 -44.27
CA GLU A 479 -52.58 -5.15 -45.04
C GLU A 479 -53.89 -4.38 -44.75
N GLU A 480 -54.19 -4.09 -43.49
CA GLU A 480 -55.33 -3.24 -43.11
C GLU A 480 -55.19 -1.81 -43.66
N ARG A 481 -53.98 -1.25 -43.66
CA ARG A 481 -53.69 0.08 -44.20
C ARG A 481 -53.83 0.11 -45.72
N LEU A 482 -53.42 -0.96 -46.42
CA LEU A 482 -53.64 -1.15 -47.86
C LEU A 482 -55.12 -1.29 -48.20
N GLN A 483 -55.90 -2.01 -47.38
CA GLN A 483 -57.36 -2.12 -47.56
C GLN A 483 -58.05 -0.77 -47.36
N ARG A 484 -57.63 0.05 -46.39
CA ARG A 484 -58.17 1.41 -46.17
C ARG A 484 -57.79 2.39 -47.27
N LEU A 485 -56.64 2.20 -47.92
CA LEU A 485 -56.18 3.03 -49.04
C LEU A 485 -56.75 2.59 -50.39
N ARG A 486 -57.55 1.51 -50.46
CA ARG A 486 -58.23 1.10 -51.68
C ARG A 486 -59.44 2.02 -51.93
N PRO A 487 -59.43 2.90 -52.94
CA PRO A 487 -60.58 3.75 -53.22
C PRO A 487 -61.75 2.92 -53.76
N ALA A 488 -62.94 3.14 -53.20
CA ALA A 488 -64.20 2.67 -53.76
C ALA A 488 -64.47 3.44 -55.07
N ALA A 489 -64.11 2.84 -56.19
CA ALA A 489 -64.46 3.33 -57.51
C ALA A 489 -65.08 2.22 -58.36
N THR A 490 -66.35 2.46 -58.68
CA THR A 490 -67.11 2.06 -59.88
C THR A 490 -67.53 0.61 -60.05
N ALA A 491 -68.79 0.38 -59.64
CA ALA A 491 -69.73 -0.46 -60.36
C ALA A 491 -69.94 0.05 -61.80
N GLY A 492 -70.12 -0.87 -62.75
CA GLY A 492 -70.73 -0.58 -64.04
C GLY A 492 -70.12 -1.34 -65.23
N GLU A 493 -70.89 -2.32 -65.69
CA GLU A 493 -71.01 -2.77 -67.08
C GLU A 493 -70.12 -3.89 -67.66
N THR A 494 -70.82 -5.02 -67.84
CA THR A 494 -70.99 -5.78 -69.10
C THR A 494 -70.05 -6.93 -69.44
N THR A 495 -70.67 -8.12 -69.33
CA THR A 495 -70.79 -9.19 -70.36
C THR A 495 -69.59 -10.06 -70.70
N SER A 496 -69.85 -11.37 -70.54
CA SER A 496 -69.47 -12.50 -71.40
C SER A 496 -67.98 -12.68 -71.70
N GLU A 497 -67.40 -13.80 -71.23
CA GLU A 497 -67.07 -14.89 -72.15
C GLU A 497 -66.66 -16.16 -71.41
N GLU A 498 -66.95 -17.24 -72.11
CA GLU A 498 -66.78 -18.65 -71.80
C GLU A 498 -65.31 -19.12 -71.68
N ALA A 499 -65.16 -20.19 -70.89
CA ALA A 499 -64.40 -21.41 -71.22
C ALA A 499 -62.86 -21.36 -71.42
N ILE A 500 -62.30 -22.59 -71.48
CA ILE A 500 -60.89 -23.00 -71.63
C ILE A 500 -60.20 -23.08 -70.25
N LYS A 501 -60.16 -24.20 -69.53
CA LYS A 501 -59.85 -25.60 -69.89
C LYS A 501 -58.50 -25.76 -70.59
N GLY A 502 -57.54 -26.29 -69.82
CA GLY A 502 -56.42 -27.08 -70.32
C GLY A 502 -55.14 -26.28 -70.56
N ASP A 503 -54.01 -26.61 -69.93
CA ASP A 503 -53.24 -27.86 -69.96
C ASP A 503 -51.92 -27.58 -70.72
N HIS A 504 -50.89 -28.33 -70.33
CA HIS A 504 -49.56 -28.47 -70.93
C HIS A 504 -48.50 -27.42 -70.53
N THR A 505 -47.29 -27.78 -70.08
CA THR A 505 -46.56 -29.07 -70.01
C THR A 505 -45.28 -28.80 -69.20
N ARG A 506 -44.92 -29.59 -68.17
CA ARG A 506 -44.14 -30.84 -68.19
C ARG A 506 -42.66 -30.72 -68.60
N ARG A 507 -41.77 -31.01 -67.65
CA ARG A 507 -40.62 -31.95 -67.70
C ARG A 507 -39.87 -31.84 -66.35
N GLU A 508 -39.94 -32.79 -65.42
CA GLU A 508 -39.26 -34.13 -65.38
C GLU A 508 -37.76 -34.03 -65.70
N VAL A 509 -36.79 -34.64 -65.02
CA VAL A 509 -36.58 -35.39 -63.76
C VAL A 509 -35.10 -35.83 -63.83
N GLN A 510 -34.44 -36.05 -62.68
CA GLN A 510 -33.25 -36.89 -62.39
C GLN A 510 -32.29 -36.12 -61.45
N GLU A 511 -31.74 -36.68 -60.38
CA GLU A 511 -31.50 -38.09 -60.07
C GLU A 511 -31.26 -38.27 -58.56
N GLU A 512 -31.68 -39.42 -58.06
CA GLU A 512 -31.39 -39.99 -56.74
C GLU A 512 -30.41 -41.14 -56.95
N ALA A 513 -29.34 -41.25 -56.16
CA ALA A 513 -28.80 -42.52 -55.66
C ALA A 513 -27.51 -42.35 -54.83
N ALA A 514 -27.46 -43.13 -53.74
CA ALA A 514 -26.33 -43.57 -52.91
C ALA A 514 -26.19 -42.91 -51.52
#